data_AF-A0A9E2VR33-F1
#
_entry.id   AF-A0A9E2VR33-F1
#
_cell.length_a   1.000
_cell.length_b   1.000
_cell.length_c   1.000
_cell.angle_alpha   90.00
_cell.angle_beta   90.00
_cell.angle_gamma   90.00
#
_symmetry.space_group_name_H-M   'P 1'
#
loop_
_entity.id
_entity.type
_entity.pdbx_description
1 polymer ?
#
loop_
_entity_poly.entity_id
_entity_poly.type
_entity_poly.pdbx_seq_one_letter_code
_entity_poly.pdbx_strand_id
1 'polypeptide(L)'
;MRRYHYRHQPAGGTLAYKLAPPGKKILLLERGAYLSRGKDNWSSKTVFIDNKYKAKETWRDKDGGTFHPGIHYNLGGDSKVCGAALLCMRAQDFGEVEHHGGISPEWPIRYDDFDPSYTQAEHLYHVHGNRGEDPTEPKASAPYKYPALTHESRIQEEKGRG
;
A
#
# COMPACT_ATOMS: atom_id res chain seq x y z
N MET A 1 -21.31 -18.03 -13.79
CA MET A 1 -19.93 -17.97 -14.29
C MET A 1 -19.06 -17.25 -13.25
N ARG A 2 -18.18 -17.96 -12.53
CA ARG A 2 -17.31 -17.38 -11.49
C ARG A 2 -15.91 -17.22 -12.05
N ARG A 3 -15.46 -15.97 -12.21
CA ARG A 3 -14.04 -15.59 -12.26
C ARG A 3 -13.89 -14.36 -11.40
N TYR A 4 -13.37 -14.54 -10.18
CA TYR A 4 -13.05 -13.42 -9.31
C TYR A 4 -11.59 -13.03 -9.57
N HIS A 5 -11.39 -11.94 -10.30
CA HIS A 5 -10.10 -11.28 -10.42
C HIS A 5 -10.20 -9.95 -9.68
N TYR A 6 -9.86 -9.93 -8.39
CA TYR A 6 -9.81 -8.70 -7.59
C TYR A 6 -8.59 -7.89 -8.02
N ARG A 7 -8.78 -6.97 -8.96
CA ARG A 7 -7.72 -6.09 -9.47
C ARG A 7 -8.22 -4.66 -9.62
N HIS A 8 -8.58 -4.04 -8.51
CA HIS A 8 -8.85 -2.59 -8.42
C HIS A 8 -7.76 -1.97 -7.56
N GLN A 9 -7.79 -0.64 -7.37
CA GLN A 9 -6.98 0.03 -6.35
C GLN A 9 -6.97 -0.78 -5.02
N PRO A 10 -5.87 -0.78 -4.26
CA PRO A 10 -5.65 -1.73 -3.17
C PRO A 10 -6.83 -1.83 -2.20
N ALA A 11 -7.46 -0.70 -1.84
CA ALA A 11 -8.66 -0.68 -1.01
C ALA A 11 -9.88 -1.35 -1.68
N GLY A 12 -10.21 -0.97 -2.93
CA GLY A 12 -11.36 -1.52 -3.65
C GLY A 12 -11.22 -3.01 -3.97
N GLY A 13 -10.00 -3.46 -4.28
CA GLY A 13 -9.71 -4.88 -4.51
C GLY A 13 -9.91 -5.73 -3.25
N THR A 14 -9.41 -5.25 -2.11
CA THR A 14 -9.52 -5.94 -0.82
C THR A 14 -10.93 -5.96 -0.27
N LEU A 15 -11.68 -4.88 -0.43
CA LEU A 15 -13.10 -4.87 -0.11
C LEU A 15 -13.87 -5.89 -0.94
N ALA A 16 -13.66 -5.90 -2.26
CA ALA A 16 -14.29 -6.87 -3.15
C ALA A 16 -13.92 -8.32 -2.79
N TYR A 17 -12.65 -8.58 -2.42
CA TYR A 17 -12.20 -9.88 -1.94
C TYR A 17 -12.98 -10.32 -0.70
N LYS A 18 -13.15 -9.43 0.28
CA LYS A 18 -13.86 -9.73 1.53
C LYS A 18 -15.37 -9.93 1.31
N LEU A 19 -15.97 -9.21 0.38
CA LEU A 19 -17.40 -9.26 0.07
C LEU A 19 -17.82 -10.40 -0.88
N ALA A 20 -16.86 -11.04 -1.55
CA ALA A 20 -17.16 -12.03 -2.58
C ALA A 20 -17.64 -13.42 -2.12
N PRO A 21 -17.36 -13.93 -0.90
CA PRO A 21 -18.05 -15.10 -0.37
C PRO A 21 -19.59 -14.92 -0.39
N PRO A 22 -20.37 -16.02 -0.58
CA PRO A 22 -21.40 -16.04 -1.61
C PRO A 22 -22.75 -15.40 -1.25
N GLY A 23 -23.40 -14.85 -2.28
CA GLY A 23 -24.83 -14.49 -2.31
C GLY A 23 -25.15 -13.22 -3.10
N LYS A 24 -24.16 -12.34 -3.29
CA LYS A 24 -24.36 -11.02 -3.90
C LYS A 24 -23.70 -10.92 -5.27
N LYS A 25 -24.32 -10.14 -6.17
CA LYS A 25 -23.72 -9.71 -7.44
C LYS A 25 -22.98 -8.40 -7.17
N ILE A 26 -21.69 -8.37 -7.45
CA ILE A 26 -20.83 -7.21 -7.21
C ILE A 26 -20.37 -6.68 -8.57
N LEU A 27 -20.68 -5.41 -8.85
CA LEU A 27 -20.14 -4.67 -9.98
C LEU A 27 -18.97 -3.82 -9.47
N LEU A 28 -17.83 -3.89 -10.17
CA LEU A 28 -16.68 -3.07 -9.89
C LEU A 28 -16.43 -2.16 -11.09
N LEU A 29 -16.30 -0.86 -10.84
CA LEU A 29 -16.06 0.15 -11.85
C LEU A 29 -14.63 0.68 -11.67
N GLU A 30 -13.85 0.63 -12.74
CA GLU A 30 -12.49 1.16 -12.82
C GLU A 30 -12.42 2.14 -13.98
N ARG A 31 -11.83 3.32 -13.74
CA ARG A 31 -11.69 4.35 -14.79
C ARG A 31 -10.65 3.93 -15.84
N GLY A 32 -9.64 3.20 -15.40
CA GLY A 32 -8.52 2.75 -16.20
C GLY A 32 -8.71 1.45 -16.97
N ALA A 33 -7.74 1.17 -17.85
CA ALA A 33 -7.60 -0.12 -18.53
C ALA A 33 -6.63 -1.05 -17.80
N TYR A 34 -6.48 -2.28 -18.29
CA TYR A 34 -5.37 -3.14 -17.88
C TYR A 34 -4.03 -2.49 -18.22
N LEU A 35 -3.08 -2.57 -17.28
CA LEU A 35 -1.69 -2.26 -17.57
C LEU A 35 -1.10 -3.39 -18.41
N SER A 36 -0.61 -3.08 -19.61
CA SER A 36 0.06 -4.06 -20.46
C SER A 36 1.35 -4.53 -19.79
N ARG A 37 1.56 -5.85 -19.79
CA ARG A 37 2.77 -6.46 -19.25
C ARG A 37 3.90 -6.33 -20.27
N GLY A 38 5.02 -5.78 -19.85
CA GLY A 38 6.20 -5.59 -20.68
C GLY A 38 7.44 -5.23 -19.86
N LYS A 39 8.61 -5.23 -20.52
CA LYS A 39 9.89 -4.88 -19.88
C LYS A 39 9.86 -3.51 -19.22
N ASP A 40 9.11 -2.57 -19.81
CA ASP A 40 8.94 -1.21 -19.29
C ASP A 40 8.29 -1.15 -17.91
N ASN A 41 7.52 -2.17 -17.49
CA ASN A 41 6.97 -2.17 -16.12
C ASN A 41 8.06 -2.37 -15.05
N TRP A 42 9.24 -2.83 -15.45
CA TRP A 42 10.36 -3.15 -14.55
C TRP A 42 11.46 -2.09 -14.55
N SER A 43 11.31 -1.03 -15.34
CA SER A 43 12.27 0.08 -15.42
C SER A 43 11.81 1.22 -14.53
N SER A 44 12.53 1.47 -13.43
CA SER A 44 12.25 2.59 -12.52
C SER A 44 12.30 3.94 -13.24
N LYS A 45 13.24 4.11 -14.18
CA LYS A 45 13.29 5.29 -15.06
C LYS A 45 12.00 5.44 -15.87
N THR A 46 11.58 4.38 -16.56
CA THR A 46 10.40 4.44 -17.43
C THR A 46 9.11 4.71 -16.64
N VAL A 47 9.00 4.11 -15.45
CA VAL A 47 7.81 4.24 -14.59
C VAL A 47 7.77 5.62 -13.92
N PHE A 48 8.86 6.05 -13.28
CA PHE A 48 8.85 7.22 -12.38
C PHE A 48 9.47 8.49 -12.96
N ILE A 49 10.47 8.37 -13.85
CA ILE A 49 11.12 9.53 -14.48
C ILE A 49 10.37 9.91 -15.75
N ASP A 50 10.16 8.94 -16.63
CA ASP A 50 9.47 9.15 -17.91
C ASP A 50 7.94 9.18 -17.74
N ASN A 51 7.43 8.87 -16.54
CA ASN A 51 6.02 8.91 -16.16
C ASN A 51 5.09 8.16 -17.13
N LYS A 52 5.58 7.06 -17.74
CA LYS A 52 4.91 6.39 -18.88
C LYS A 52 3.47 5.96 -18.58
N TYR A 53 3.20 5.56 -17.34
CA TYR A 53 1.90 5.02 -16.92
C TYR A 53 1.08 5.99 -16.06
N LYS A 54 1.63 7.17 -15.75
CA LYS A 54 0.96 8.16 -14.90
C LYS A 54 -0.23 8.76 -15.65
N ALA A 55 -1.31 9.05 -14.93
CA ALA A 55 -2.44 9.75 -15.51
C ALA A 55 -2.01 11.14 -16.01
N LYS A 56 -2.54 11.55 -17.18
CA LYS A 56 -2.22 12.84 -17.80
C LYS A 56 -3.05 14.01 -17.26
N GLU A 57 -3.82 13.79 -16.20
CA GLU A 57 -4.69 14.82 -15.65
C GLU A 57 -3.92 15.83 -14.79
N THR A 58 -4.56 16.99 -14.62
CA THR A 58 -4.04 18.12 -13.89
C THR A 58 -5.04 18.51 -12.81
N TRP A 59 -4.57 18.64 -11.58
CA TRP A 59 -5.37 19.06 -10.43
C TRP A 59 -4.99 20.48 -10.04
N ARG A 60 -5.87 21.14 -9.28
CA ARG A 60 -5.63 22.48 -8.74
C ARG A 60 -5.29 22.41 -7.27
N ASP A 61 -4.29 23.16 -6.85
CA ASP A 61 -3.99 23.38 -5.43
C ASP A 61 -4.92 24.46 -4.82
N LYS A 62 -4.77 24.70 -3.52
CA LYS A 62 -5.56 25.68 -2.77
C LYS A 62 -5.35 27.13 -3.23
N ASP A 63 -4.23 27.42 -3.89
CA ASP A 63 -3.82 28.74 -4.35
C ASP A 63 -4.16 28.94 -5.85
N GLY A 64 -4.83 27.95 -6.47
CA GLY A 64 -5.25 27.96 -7.87
C GLY A 64 -4.16 27.52 -8.86
N GLY A 65 -2.98 27.15 -8.36
CA GLY A 65 -1.90 26.56 -9.15
C GLY A 65 -2.26 25.15 -9.62
N THR A 66 -1.56 24.65 -10.63
CA THR A 66 -1.82 23.33 -11.22
C THR A 66 -0.69 22.36 -10.97
N PHE A 67 -1.03 21.10 -10.68
CA PHE A 67 -0.05 20.03 -10.52
C PHE A 67 -0.53 18.71 -11.15
N HIS A 68 0.41 17.81 -11.43
CA HIS A 68 0.12 16.46 -11.93
C HIS A 68 0.17 15.45 -10.77
N PRO A 69 -0.96 14.95 -10.28
CA PRO A 69 -1.01 14.03 -9.14
C PRO A 69 -0.35 12.69 -9.50
N GLY A 70 0.31 12.06 -8.53
CA GLY A 70 0.98 10.76 -8.65
C GLY A 70 0.03 9.57 -8.71
N ILE A 71 -0.87 9.54 -9.70
CA ILE A 71 -1.95 8.54 -9.79
C ILE A 71 -1.87 7.72 -11.09
N HIS A 72 -2.36 6.49 -11.02
CA HIS A 72 -2.40 5.55 -12.15
C HIS A 72 -3.82 5.01 -12.35
N TYR A 73 -4.43 5.36 -13.48
CA TYR A 73 -5.71 4.78 -13.91
C TYR A 73 -5.49 3.45 -14.61
N ASN A 74 -5.25 2.42 -13.83
CA ASN A 74 -5.16 1.05 -14.29
C ASN A 74 -5.80 0.09 -13.29
N LEU A 75 -6.21 -1.10 -13.73
CA LEU A 75 -6.64 -2.16 -12.83
C LEU A 75 -5.53 -2.54 -11.84
N GLY A 76 -5.75 -2.25 -10.56
CA GLY A 76 -4.77 -2.34 -9.47
C GLY A 76 -4.34 -0.99 -8.90
N GLY A 77 -4.53 0.09 -9.66
CA GLY A 77 -4.11 1.45 -9.32
C GLY A 77 -2.63 1.54 -8.98
N ASP A 78 -2.32 2.42 -8.04
CA ASP A 78 -0.94 2.72 -7.64
C ASP A 78 -0.20 1.52 -7.02
N SER A 79 -0.93 0.48 -6.56
CA SER A 79 -0.28 -0.75 -6.10
C SER A 79 0.50 -1.47 -7.22
N LYS A 80 0.25 -1.17 -8.50
CA LYS A 80 1.02 -1.68 -9.64
C LYS A 80 2.44 -1.13 -9.74
N VAL A 81 2.67 0.02 -9.14
CA VAL A 81 3.94 0.76 -9.23
C VAL A 81 4.46 1.14 -7.84
N CYS A 82 3.91 0.56 -6.78
CA CYS A 82 4.40 0.80 -5.42
C CYS A 82 5.70 0.03 -5.16
N GLY A 83 6.54 0.56 -4.26
CA GLY A 83 7.78 -0.09 -3.83
C GLY A 83 7.59 -1.32 -2.92
N ALA A 84 6.34 -1.76 -2.70
CA ALA A 84 5.96 -2.91 -1.87
C ALA A 84 6.42 -2.85 -0.39
N ALA A 85 6.74 -1.66 0.13
CA ALA A 85 6.88 -1.42 1.56
C ALA A 85 5.48 -1.23 2.17
N LEU A 86 5.03 -2.21 2.96
CA LEU A 86 3.71 -2.24 3.59
C LEU A 86 3.88 -2.02 5.09
N LEU A 87 3.94 -0.76 5.49
CA LEU A 87 4.15 -0.36 6.89
C LEU A 87 2.80 -0.14 7.59
N CYS A 88 2.71 -0.64 8.82
CA CYS A 88 1.61 -0.32 9.73
C CYS A 88 1.89 1.03 10.43
N MET A 89 0.82 1.74 10.78
CA MET A 89 0.92 2.92 11.64
C MET A 89 1.36 2.50 13.04
N ARG A 90 2.01 3.41 13.78
CA ARG A 90 2.38 3.20 15.19
C ARG A 90 1.18 3.45 16.08
N ALA A 91 1.22 2.91 17.30
CA ALA A 91 0.15 3.13 18.28
C ALA A 91 -0.05 4.63 18.60
N GLN A 92 1.04 5.38 18.65
CA GLN A 92 1.07 6.81 18.92
C GLN A 92 0.43 7.63 17.80
N ASP A 93 0.47 7.15 16.55
CA ASP A 93 -0.10 7.88 15.41
C ASP A 93 -1.64 7.96 15.45
N PHE A 94 -2.29 7.15 16.31
CA PHE A 94 -3.73 7.23 16.59
C PHE A 94 -4.07 8.23 17.71
N GLY A 95 -3.06 8.68 18.46
CA GLY A 95 -3.20 9.76 19.44
C GLY A 95 -3.03 11.13 18.80
N GLU A 96 -3.10 12.16 19.63
CA GLU A 96 -2.68 13.49 19.23
C GLU A 96 -1.16 13.52 19.05
N VAL A 97 -0.69 14.06 17.93
CA VAL A 97 0.74 14.17 17.64
C VAL A 97 1.09 15.61 17.34
N GLU A 98 1.99 16.18 18.14
CA GLU A 98 2.57 17.49 17.89
C GLU A 98 3.69 17.39 16.86
N HIS A 99 3.53 18.10 15.75
CA HIS A 99 4.56 18.30 14.75
C HIS A 99 4.97 19.78 14.71
N HIS A 100 6.16 20.05 14.15
CA HIS A 100 6.62 21.44 13.95
C HIS A 100 5.59 22.31 13.21
N GLY A 101 4.80 21.71 12.30
CA GLY A 101 3.78 22.41 11.50
C GLY A 101 2.39 22.50 12.14
N GLY A 102 2.20 21.96 13.34
CA GLY A 102 0.90 21.94 14.03
C GLY A 102 0.54 20.57 14.61
N ILE A 103 -0.68 20.47 15.10
CA ILE A 103 -1.19 19.29 15.80
C ILE A 103 -1.94 18.39 14.81
N SER A 104 -1.56 17.11 14.73
CA SER A 104 -2.41 16.07 14.17
C SER A 104 -3.38 15.62 15.27
N PRO A 105 -4.69 15.85 15.12
CA PRO A 105 -5.66 15.48 16.15
C PRO A 105 -5.72 13.96 16.31
N GLU A 106 -6.11 13.53 17.51
CA GLU A 106 -6.33 12.12 17.78
C GLU A 106 -7.44 11.52 16.91
N TRP A 107 -7.33 10.21 16.66
CA TRP A 107 -8.33 9.46 15.93
C TRP A 107 -9.45 9.00 16.88
N PRO A 108 -10.70 8.86 16.39
CA PRO A 108 -11.82 8.36 17.19
C PRO A 108 -11.71 6.85 17.50
N ILE A 109 -10.62 6.21 17.10
CA ILE A 109 -10.32 4.78 17.16
C ILE A 109 -8.84 4.60 17.46
N ARG A 110 -8.45 3.46 18.01
CA ARG A 110 -7.09 3.17 18.45
C ARG A 110 -6.45 2.11 17.58
N TYR A 111 -5.14 1.97 17.73
CA TYR A 111 -4.38 0.94 17.02
C TYR A 111 -4.96 -0.46 17.23
N ASP A 112 -5.40 -0.79 18.44
CA ASP A 112 -5.98 -2.09 18.77
C ASP A 112 -7.26 -2.41 17.97
N ASP A 113 -7.99 -1.38 17.50
CA ASP A 113 -9.15 -1.57 16.62
C ASP A 113 -8.72 -2.01 15.21
N PHE A 114 -7.52 -1.62 14.78
CA PHE A 114 -6.96 -1.93 13.47
C PHE A 114 -6.06 -3.16 13.46
N ASP A 115 -5.40 -3.52 14.56
CA ASP A 115 -4.46 -4.64 14.64
C ASP A 115 -5.00 -5.93 13.98
N PRO A 116 -6.25 -6.38 14.24
CA PRO A 116 -6.78 -7.56 13.56
C PRO A 116 -6.90 -7.40 12.04
N SER A 117 -7.16 -6.18 11.57
CA SER A 117 -7.25 -5.85 10.14
C SER A 117 -5.88 -5.72 9.50
N TYR A 118 -4.89 -5.14 10.21
CA TYR A 118 -3.49 -5.11 9.77
C TYR A 118 -2.95 -6.53 9.60
N THR A 119 -3.15 -7.39 10.59
CA THR A 119 -2.74 -8.80 10.53
C THR A 119 -3.39 -9.52 9.33
N GLN A 120 -4.69 -9.32 9.11
CA GLN A 120 -5.38 -9.87 7.94
C GLN A 120 -4.81 -9.35 6.61
N ALA A 121 -4.50 -8.05 6.55
CA ALA A 121 -3.91 -7.43 5.36
C ALA A 121 -2.51 -7.97 5.08
N GLU A 122 -1.65 -8.07 6.11
CA GLU A 122 -0.32 -8.66 5.99
C GLU A 122 -0.38 -10.10 5.44
N HIS A 123 -1.32 -10.90 5.95
CA HIS A 123 -1.52 -12.27 5.48
C HIS A 123 -2.11 -12.33 4.06
N LEU A 124 -3.02 -11.43 3.73
CA LEU A 124 -3.64 -11.35 2.39
C LEU A 124 -2.64 -10.90 1.32
N TYR A 125 -1.79 -9.93 1.65
CA TYR A 125 -0.79 -9.37 0.73
C TYR A 125 0.54 -10.11 0.77
N HIS A 126 0.64 -11.18 1.58
CA HIS A 126 1.84 -11.99 1.75
C HIS A 126 3.05 -11.14 2.18
N VAL A 127 2.87 -10.30 3.20
CA VAL A 127 3.97 -9.52 3.78
C VAL A 127 4.98 -10.46 4.41
N HIS A 128 6.26 -10.19 4.14
CA HIS A 128 7.41 -10.89 4.68
C HIS A 128 8.07 -10.04 5.76
N GLY A 129 8.33 -10.60 6.93
CA GLY A 129 9.02 -9.90 8.01
C GLY A 129 9.23 -10.77 9.24
N ASN A 130 9.93 -10.21 10.22
CA ASN A 130 10.10 -10.78 11.55
C ASN A 130 9.55 -9.79 12.57
N ARG A 131 8.80 -10.28 13.55
CA ARG A 131 8.38 -9.47 14.71
C ARG A 131 9.57 -9.31 15.66
N GLY A 132 9.62 -8.19 16.36
CA GLY A 132 10.59 -7.85 17.40
C GLY A 132 11.90 -7.29 16.88
N GLU A 133 12.08 -7.14 15.56
CA GLU A 133 13.28 -6.51 14.99
C GLU A 133 13.24 -4.98 15.13
N ASP A 134 12.05 -4.39 15.09
CA ASP A 134 11.84 -2.97 15.29
C ASP A 134 11.37 -2.71 16.73
N PRO A 135 12.17 -2.03 17.57
CA PRO A 135 11.81 -1.78 18.97
C PRO A 135 10.59 -0.86 19.12
N THR A 136 10.18 -0.19 18.05
CA THR A 136 9.00 0.67 18.01
C THR A 136 7.80 -0.01 17.38
N GLU A 137 7.88 -1.29 17.01
CA GLU A 137 6.75 -2.01 16.43
C GLU A 137 5.59 -2.11 17.44
N PRO A 138 4.36 -1.80 17.01
CA PRO A 138 3.20 -2.02 17.86
C PRO A 138 2.91 -3.52 17.98
N LYS A 139 2.10 -3.88 18.99
CA LYS A 139 1.63 -5.25 19.18
C LYS A 139 0.94 -5.77 17.90
N ALA A 140 1.10 -7.05 17.61
CA ALA A 140 0.39 -7.71 16.52
C ALA A 140 -0.50 -8.86 17.03
N SER A 141 -1.69 -9.01 16.43
CA SER A 141 -2.62 -10.12 16.70
C SER A 141 -2.03 -11.49 16.32
N ALA A 142 -1.14 -11.53 15.33
CA ALA A 142 -0.45 -12.75 14.90
C ALA A 142 0.94 -12.44 14.31
N PRO A 143 1.83 -13.44 14.22
CA PRO A 143 3.07 -13.30 13.47
C PRO A 143 2.80 -13.08 11.97
N TYR A 144 3.80 -12.56 11.26
CA TYR A 144 3.81 -12.60 9.80
C TYR A 144 3.66 -14.04 9.31
N LYS A 145 2.92 -14.22 8.21
CA LYS A 145 2.75 -15.55 7.60
C LYS A 145 4.01 -16.03 6.89
N TYR A 146 4.85 -15.11 6.44
CA TYR A 146 6.08 -15.41 5.71
C TYR A 146 7.28 -14.76 6.41
N PRO A 147 8.43 -15.46 6.50
CA PRO A 147 9.63 -14.93 7.14
C PRO A 147 10.22 -13.78 6.32
N ALA A 148 11.05 -12.95 6.97
CA ALA A 148 11.82 -11.92 6.29
C ALA A 148 12.62 -12.48 5.10
N LEU A 149 12.71 -11.70 4.02
CA LEU A 149 13.52 -12.07 2.86
C LEU A 149 15.02 -11.99 3.20
N THR A 150 15.80 -12.89 2.62
CA THR A 150 17.26 -12.81 2.66
C THR A 150 17.71 -11.57 1.91
N HIS A 151 18.54 -10.74 2.54
CA HIS A 151 19.08 -9.57 1.85
C HIS A 151 20.09 -10.02 0.79
N GLU A 152 20.10 -9.36 -0.37
CA GLU A 152 21.16 -9.54 -1.36
C GLU A 152 22.53 -9.15 -0.78
N SER A 153 23.61 -9.77 -1.25
CA SER A 153 24.96 -9.58 -0.71
C SER A 153 25.37 -8.10 -0.59
N ARG A 154 24.97 -7.27 -1.56
CA ARG A 154 25.24 -5.82 -1.56
C ARG A 154 24.56 -5.06 -0.42
N ILE A 155 23.42 -5.53 0.06
CA ILE A 155 22.69 -4.92 1.18
C ILE A 155 23.23 -5.44 2.52
N GLN A 156 23.73 -6.69 2.55
CA GLN A 156 24.37 -7.26 3.74
C GLN A 156 25.67 -6.52 4.12
N GLU A 157 26.46 -6.08 3.14
CA GLU A 157 27.71 -5.34 3.37
C GLU A 157 27.49 -4.01 4.14
N GLU A 158 26.33 -3.39 4.00
CA GLU A 158 25.99 -2.15 4.71
C GLU A 158 25.57 -2.40 6.18
N LYS A 159 25.02 -3.58 6.51
CA LYS A 159 24.66 -3.93 7.90
C LYS A 159 25.87 -4.20 8.80
N GLY A 160 27.03 -4.55 8.24
CA GLY A 160 28.26 -4.85 9.00
C GLY A 160 29.14 -3.63 9.31
N ARG A 161 28.71 -2.43 8.94
CA ARG A 161 29.47 -1.18 9.09
C ARG A 161 28.89 -0.22 10.16
N GLY A 162 27.84 -0.63 10.85
CA GLY A 162 27.20 0.12 11.94
C GLY A 162 27.71 -0.28 13.31
#